data_AF-A0A536RQZ4-F1
#
_entry.id   AF-A0A536RQZ4-F1
#
_cell.length_a   1.000
_cell.length_b   1.000
_cell.length_c   1.000
_cell.angle_alpha   90.00
_cell.angle_beta   90.00
_cell.angle_gamma   90.00
#
_symmetry.space_group_name_H-M   'P 1'
#
loop_
_entity.id
_entity.type
_entity.pdbx_description
1 polymer ?
#
loop_
_entity_poly.entity_id
_entity_poly.type
_entity_poly.pdbx_seq_one_letter_code
_entity_poly.pdbx_strand_id
1 'polypeptide(L)'
;MRPALALLIALFASSCASPLNVAVGPAAWPLRGTPASDASAIHRRPLVVKVANDPGARPQTGIADADLIIELPVEGGLTRLSVVFQSKDPSRVGPVRSARQSDLNYLPTLHAILAHVGASESVTKMVRDAASSGG
;
A
#
# COMPACT_ATOMS: atom_id res chain seq x y z
N MET A 1 -41.20 3.78 65.70
CA MET A 1 -39.73 3.80 65.55
C MET A 1 -39.35 2.55 64.76
N ARG A 2 -38.62 2.70 63.62
CA ARG A 2 -38.43 1.70 62.55
C ARG A 2 -37.49 0.54 62.94
N PRO A 3 -37.64 -0.64 62.31
CA PRO A 3 -36.53 -1.17 61.50
C PRO A 3 -37.06 -1.65 60.13
N ALA A 4 -36.72 -1.00 59.02
CA ALA A 4 -35.48 -1.16 58.24
C ALA A 4 -35.33 -2.58 57.65
N LEU A 5 -36.00 -2.79 56.51
CA LEU A 5 -35.80 -3.91 55.59
C LEU A 5 -34.52 -3.65 54.79
N ALA A 6 -33.43 -4.37 55.08
CA ALA A 6 -32.19 -4.30 54.33
C ALA A 6 -32.22 -5.35 53.21
N LEU A 7 -32.54 -4.91 51.99
CA LEU A 7 -32.40 -5.69 50.77
C LEU A 7 -30.91 -5.77 50.41
N LEU A 8 -30.29 -6.93 50.65
CA LEU A 8 -28.91 -7.21 50.27
C LEU A 8 -28.86 -7.57 48.77
N ILE A 9 -28.58 -6.58 47.92
CA ILE A 9 -28.27 -6.82 46.51
C ILE A 9 -26.81 -7.25 46.42
N ALA A 10 -26.57 -8.55 46.24
CA ALA A 10 -25.29 -9.06 45.75
C ALA A 10 -25.27 -8.91 44.22
N LEU A 11 -24.62 -7.86 43.71
CA LEU A 11 -24.30 -7.76 42.28
C LEU A 11 -22.79 -7.94 42.11
N PHE A 12 -22.44 -9.04 41.45
CA PHE A 12 -21.10 -9.45 41.07
C PHE A 12 -20.29 -8.28 40.50
N ALA A 13 -19.19 -7.92 41.18
CA ALA A 13 -18.17 -7.06 40.59
C ALA A 13 -17.50 -7.83 39.46
N SER A 14 -17.82 -7.43 38.23
CA SER A 14 -17.18 -7.90 36.99
C SER A 14 -15.68 -7.67 37.08
N SER A 15 -14.94 -8.77 37.25
CA SER A 15 -13.49 -8.80 37.38
C SER A 15 -12.85 -9.10 36.03
N CYS A 16 -11.75 -8.38 35.79
CA CYS A 16 -10.72 -8.62 34.78
C CYS A 16 -11.01 -8.16 33.34
N ALA A 17 -11.08 -6.84 33.15
CA ALA A 17 -10.51 -6.25 31.93
C ALA A 17 -9.14 -5.67 32.30
N SER A 18 -8.09 -6.51 32.30
CA SER A 18 -6.72 -6.00 32.28
C SER A 18 -6.54 -5.29 30.94
N PRO A 19 -6.07 -4.02 30.89
CA PRO A 19 -5.67 -3.45 29.62
C PRO A 19 -4.55 -4.33 29.08
N LEU A 20 -4.75 -4.91 27.89
CA LEU A 20 -3.66 -5.51 27.14
C LEU A 20 -2.68 -4.36 26.89
N ASN A 21 -1.59 -4.34 27.64
CA ASN A 21 -0.45 -3.50 27.30
C ASN A 21 0.20 -4.15 26.07
N VAL A 22 -0.42 -3.92 24.90
CA VAL A 22 0.17 -4.26 23.62
C VAL A 22 1.37 -3.35 23.50
N ALA A 23 2.56 -3.90 23.78
CA ALA A 23 3.80 -3.21 23.47
C ALA A 23 3.73 -2.84 21.99
N VAL A 24 3.59 -1.54 21.71
CA VAL A 24 3.64 -1.04 20.35
C VAL A 24 5.05 -1.35 19.87
N GLY A 25 5.17 -2.37 19.03
CA GLY A 25 6.43 -2.73 18.41
C GLY A 25 6.99 -1.54 17.61
N PRO A 26 8.26 -1.60 17.21
CA PRO A 26 8.80 -0.57 16.32
C PRO A 26 7.89 -0.39 15.11
N ALA A 27 7.74 0.86 14.65
CA ALA A 27 6.97 1.16 13.45
C ALA A 27 7.39 0.22 12.32
N ALA A 28 6.42 -0.31 11.57
CA ALA A 28 6.67 -1.26 10.50
C ALA A 28 6.28 -0.66 9.14
N TRP A 29 7.02 -0.99 8.10
CA TRP A 29 6.71 -0.58 6.73
C TRP A 29 5.34 -1.14 6.31
N PRO A 30 4.35 -0.30 5.95
CA PRO A 30 2.98 -0.73 5.66
C PRO A 30 2.84 -1.85 4.63
N LEU A 31 3.66 -1.86 3.57
CA LEU A 31 3.57 -2.86 2.50
C LEU A 31 4.42 -4.11 2.74
N ARG A 32 5.44 -4.02 3.60
CA ARG A 32 6.46 -5.07 3.80
C ARG A 32 6.37 -5.75 5.16
N GLY A 33 5.81 -5.09 6.16
CA GLY A 33 5.73 -5.56 7.55
C GLY A 33 7.06 -5.61 8.31
N THR A 34 8.18 -5.26 7.67
CA THR A 34 9.50 -5.19 8.31
C THR A 34 9.65 -3.91 9.13
N PRO A 35 10.52 -3.87 10.17
CA PRO A 35 10.79 -2.65 10.92
C PRO A 35 11.18 -1.48 10.03
N ALA A 36 10.58 -0.32 10.28
CA ALA A 36 10.92 0.96 9.69
C ALA A 36 12.08 1.60 10.44
N SER A 37 12.81 2.51 9.78
CA SER A 37 13.90 3.27 10.40
C SER A 37 13.41 4.14 11.56
N ASP A 38 12.22 4.70 11.40
CA ASP A 38 11.56 5.60 12.34
C ASP A 38 10.06 5.68 12.03
N ALA A 39 9.30 6.31 12.94
CA ALA A 39 7.86 6.44 12.81
C ALA A 39 7.41 7.40 11.69
N SER A 40 8.28 8.29 11.20
CA SER A 40 7.94 9.20 10.09
C SER A 40 8.04 8.51 8.73
N ALA A 41 8.95 7.54 8.60
CA ALA A 41 9.21 6.81 7.36
C ALA A 41 7.97 6.08 6.82
N ILE A 42 7.08 5.59 7.70
CA ILE A 42 5.85 4.88 7.31
C ILE A 42 4.82 5.77 6.59
N HIS A 43 4.92 7.10 6.72
CA HIS A 43 4.05 8.07 6.04
C HIS A 43 4.52 8.39 4.61
N ARG A 44 5.63 7.82 4.18
CA ARG A 44 6.12 7.97 2.81
C ARG A 44 5.11 7.40 1.81
N ARG A 45 4.74 8.23 0.82
CA ARG A 45 3.86 7.84 -0.29
C ARG A 45 4.55 6.78 -1.16
N PRO A 46 3.91 5.63 -1.46
CA PRO A 46 4.50 4.62 -2.34
C PRO A 46 4.69 5.14 -3.77
N LEU A 47 5.77 4.70 -4.43
CA LEU A 47 6.04 4.94 -5.84
C LEU A 47 5.76 3.66 -6.64
N VAL A 48 4.85 3.73 -7.60
CA VAL A 48 4.54 2.64 -8.53
C VAL A 48 5.19 2.96 -9.88
N VAL A 49 6.07 2.08 -10.35
CA VAL A 49 6.70 2.19 -11.66
C VAL A 49 6.15 1.11 -12.58
N LYS A 50 5.64 1.51 -13.76
CA LYS A 50 5.20 0.56 -14.79
C LYS A 50 6.42 -0.01 -15.52
N VAL A 51 6.63 -1.31 -15.41
CA VAL A 51 7.77 -2.03 -15.97
C VAL A 51 7.30 -3.11 -16.96
N ALA A 52 8.06 -3.28 -18.03
CA ALA A 52 7.84 -4.33 -19.03
C ALA A 52 7.95 -5.75 -18.43
N ASN A 53 7.15 -6.68 -18.96
CA ASN A 53 7.30 -8.11 -18.66
C ASN A 53 7.31 -9.01 -19.92
N ASP A 54 7.43 -8.42 -21.10
CA ASP A 54 7.61 -9.20 -22.34
C ASP A 54 8.97 -9.94 -22.32
N PRO A 55 9.12 -11.06 -23.05
CA PRO A 55 10.35 -11.85 -23.03
C PRO A 55 11.62 -11.05 -23.38
N GLY A 56 11.52 -10.06 -24.26
CA GLY A 56 12.64 -9.21 -24.66
C GLY A 56 13.06 -8.17 -23.61
N ALA A 57 12.22 -7.91 -22.62
CA ALA A 57 12.51 -6.98 -21.53
C ALA A 57 13.14 -7.64 -20.30
N ARG A 58 13.30 -8.97 -20.30
CA ARG A 58 13.86 -9.73 -19.19
C ARG A 58 15.39 -9.88 -19.35
N PRO A 59 16.16 -9.80 -18.26
CA PRO A 59 15.73 -9.50 -16.88
C PRO A 59 15.43 -8.01 -16.65
N GLN A 60 14.45 -7.72 -15.79
CA GLN A 60 14.18 -6.34 -15.36
C GLN A 60 15.25 -5.84 -14.38
N THR A 61 15.45 -4.52 -14.36
CA THR A 61 16.37 -3.85 -13.42
C THR A 61 15.60 -3.31 -12.21
N GLY A 62 16.17 -3.44 -11.02
CA GLY A 62 15.69 -2.78 -9.79
C GLY A 62 14.48 -3.41 -9.12
N ILE A 63 13.88 -4.46 -9.69
CA ILE A 63 12.64 -5.04 -9.15
C ILE A 63 12.85 -5.80 -7.83
N ALA A 64 14.08 -6.17 -7.49
CA ALA A 64 14.42 -6.84 -6.23
C ALA A 64 14.28 -5.94 -5.00
N ASP A 65 14.29 -4.62 -5.19
CA ASP A 65 14.12 -3.63 -4.11
C ASP A 65 12.64 -3.31 -3.84
N ALA A 66 11.72 -3.87 -4.62
CA ALA A 66 10.29 -3.61 -4.49
C ALA A 66 9.69 -4.22 -3.22
N ASP A 67 8.67 -3.57 -2.67
CA ASP A 67 7.87 -4.10 -1.56
C ASP A 67 6.70 -4.95 -2.06
N LEU A 68 6.13 -4.56 -3.21
CA LEU A 68 5.02 -5.23 -3.85
C LEU A 68 5.22 -5.19 -5.36
N ILE A 69 4.93 -6.30 -6.04
CA ILE A 69 4.89 -6.36 -7.50
C ILE A 69 3.50 -6.87 -7.88
N ILE A 70 2.78 -6.06 -8.66
CA ILE A 70 1.48 -6.44 -9.21
C ILE A 70 1.67 -6.70 -10.71
N GLU A 71 1.37 -7.92 -11.16
CA GLU A 71 1.38 -8.27 -12.58
C GLU A 71 -0.04 -8.18 -13.14
N LEU A 72 -0.21 -7.40 -14.21
CA LEU A 72 -1.51 -7.24 -14.88
C LEU A 72 -1.40 -7.57 -16.36
N PRO A 73 -2.43 -8.23 -16.94
CA PRO A 73 -2.50 -8.47 -18.38
C PRO A 73 -2.62 -7.16 -19.16
N VAL A 74 -2.03 -7.13 -20.35
CA VAL A 74 -2.11 -6.05 -21.32
C VAL A 74 -2.42 -6.63 -22.72
N GLU A 75 -2.28 -5.82 -23.77
CA GLU A 75 -2.60 -6.25 -25.14
C GLU A 75 -1.67 -7.38 -25.61
N GLY A 76 -2.19 -8.23 -26.52
CA GLY A 76 -1.39 -9.25 -27.20
C GLY A 76 -0.97 -10.43 -26.32
N GLY A 77 -1.69 -10.70 -25.22
CA GLY A 77 -1.37 -11.82 -24.31
C GLY A 77 -0.11 -11.58 -23.47
N LEU A 78 0.38 -10.34 -23.42
CA LEU A 78 1.51 -9.95 -22.59
C LEU A 78 1.03 -9.43 -21.22
N THR A 79 1.95 -9.29 -20.29
CA THR A 79 1.71 -8.65 -18.99
C THR A 79 2.68 -7.50 -18.77
N ARG A 80 2.34 -6.64 -17.80
CA ARG A 80 3.24 -5.60 -17.28
C ARG A 80 3.26 -5.63 -15.77
N LEU A 81 4.42 -5.29 -15.21
CA LEU A 81 4.60 -5.18 -13.79
C LEU A 81 4.29 -3.75 -13.34
N SER A 82 3.63 -3.63 -12.21
CA SER A 82 3.53 -2.42 -11.41
C SER A 82 4.38 -2.64 -10.17
N VAL A 83 5.58 -2.08 -10.20
CA VAL A 83 6.60 -2.30 -9.18
C VAL A 83 6.49 -1.20 -8.14
N VAL A 84 6.18 -1.57 -6.90
CA VAL A 84 5.87 -0.63 -5.82
C VAL A 84 7.05 -0.51 -4.86
N PHE A 85 7.51 0.72 -4.66
CA PHE A 85 8.60 1.08 -3.76
C PHE A 85 8.08 1.99 -2.65
N GLN A 86 8.25 1.57 -1.41
CA GLN A 86 7.95 2.35 -0.21
C GLN A 86 9.11 2.30 0.78
N SER A 87 9.57 1.10 1.14
CA SER A 87 10.61 0.90 2.15
C SER A 87 12.02 1.18 1.64
N LYS A 88 12.24 1.00 0.34
CA LYS A 88 13.53 1.12 -0.30
C LYS A 88 13.39 1.67 -1.71
N ASP A 89 14.22 2.66 -2.03
CA ASP A 89 14.37 3.17 -3.39
C ASP A 89 15.34 2.31 -4.20
N PRO A 90 15.01 1.99 -5.47
CA PRO A 90 15.95 1.34 -6.36
C PRO A 90 16.97 2.37 -6.88
N SER A 91 18.20 1.93 -7.14
CA SER A 91 19.19 2.78 -7.84
C SER A 91 18.78 3.07 -9.30
N ARG A 92 18.16 2.08 -9.96
CA ARG A 92 17.60 2.16 -11.31
C ARG A 92 16.47 1.14 -11.43
N VAL A 93 15.41 1.49 -12.14
CA VAL A 93 14.28 0.58 -12.42
C VAL A 93 13.86 0.65 -13.89
N GLY A 94 13.54 -0.51 -14.48
CA GLY A 94 13.05 -0.59 -15.86
C GLY A 94 13.14 -1.99 -16.48
N PRO A 95 12.82 -2.13 -17.77
CA PRO A 95 12.44 -1.07 -18.71
C PRO A 95 11.06 -0.46 -18.39
N VAL A 96 10.99 0.88 -18.29
CA VAL A 96 9.71 1.57 -18.00
C VAL A 96 8.79 1.52 -19.23
N ARG A 97 7.50 1.33 -18.99
CA ARG A 97 6.47 1.18 -20.03
C ARG A 97 5.24 2.02 -19.77
N SER A 98 4.31 1.95 -20.73
CA SER A 98 3.12 2.77 -20.72
C SER A 98 2.11 2.35 -19.65
N ALA A 99 1.43 3.34 -19.10
CA ALA A 99 0.29 3.15 -18.22
C ALA A 99 -0.90 2.55 -18.99
N ARG A 100 -1.80 1.92 -18.24
CA ARG A 100 -3.07 1.34 -18.69
C ARG A 100 -4.19 1.78 -17.77
N GLN A 101 -5.41 1.77 -18.29
CA GLN A 101 -6.59 2.11 -17.48
C GLN A 101 -6.73 1.22 -16.25
N SER A 102 -6.34 -0.05 -16.35
CA SER A 102 -6.28 -0.99 -15.21
C SER A 102 -5.44 -0.49 -14.05
N ASP A 103 -4.45 0.39 -14.29
CA ASP A 103 -3.60 0.93 -13.24
C ASP A 103 -4.41 1.83 -12.28
N LEU A 104 -5.40 2.54 -12.81
CA LEU A 104 -6.28 3.42 -12.04
C LEU A 104 -7.20 2.65 -11.08
N ASN A 105 -7.33 1.34 -11.24
CA ASN A 105 -8.18 0.52 -10.38
C ASN A 105 -7.52 0.22 -9.02
N TYR A 106 -6.20 0.14 -8.96
CA TYR A 106 -5.48 -0.21 -7.71
C TYR A 106 -4.67 0.95 -7.13
N LEU A 107 -4.26 1.94 -7.95
CA LEU A 107 -3.48 3.08 -7.49
C LEU A 107 -4.14 3.86 -6.33
N PRO A 108 -5.46 4.12 -6.34
CA PRO A 108 -6.12 4.82 -5.24
C PRO A 108 -6.03 4.06 -3.92
N THR A 109 -6.10 2.72 -3.95
CA THR A 109 -5.97 1.90 -2.73
C THR A 109 -4.60 2.04 -2.09
N LEU A 110 -3.55 2.24 -2.88
CA LEU A 110 -2.19 2.44 -2.39
C LEU A 110 -1.86 3.91 -2.08
N HIS A 111 -2.73 4.85 -2.46
CA HIS A 111 -2.43 6.28 -2.48
C HIS A 111 -1.06 6.53 -3.14
N ALA A 112 -0.73 5.85 -4.23
CA ALA A 112 0.62 5.82 -4.77
C ALA A 112 0.86 6.88 -5.86
N ILE A 113 2.12 7.23 -6.08
CA ILE A 113 2.57 8.01 -7.25
C ILE A 113 2.78 7.05 -8.41
N LEU A 114 2.27 7.37 -9.60
CA LEU A 114 2.48 6.56 -10.81
C LEU A 114 3.60 7.15 -11.68
N ALA A 115 4.63 6.34 -11.95
CA ALA A 115 5.67 6.63 -12.94
C ALA A 115 5.56 5.68 -14.14
N HIS A 116 5.53 6.24 -15.35
CA HIS A 116 5.36 5.50 -16.60
C HIS A 116 5.94 6.27 -17.80
N VAL A 117 6.10 5.60 -18.94
CA VAL A 117 6.49 6.23 -20.22
C VAL A 117 5.43 5.94 -21.27
N GLY A 118 4.64 6.96 -21.61
CA GLY A 118 3.53 6.88 -22.55
C GLY A 118 2.24 6.31 -21.95
N ALA A 119 1.12 6.56 -22.62
CA ALA A 119 -0.18 5.91 -22.44
C ALA A 119 -1.04 6.25 -23.67
N SER A 120 -2.23 5.65 -23.82
CA SER A 120 -3.20 6.18 -24.79
C SER A 120 -3.71 7.55 -24.31
N GLU A 121 -4.18 8.40 -25.23
CA GLU A 121 -4.67 9.74 -24.89
C GLU A 121 -5.75 9.72 -23.80
N SER A 122 -6.69 8.78 -23.91
CA SER A 122 -7.74 8.55 -22.90
C SER A 122 -7.14 8.23 -21.52
N VAL A 123 -6.16 7.32 -21.45
CA VAL A 123 -5.50 6.97 -20.19
C VAL A 123 -4.68 8.15 -19.65
N THR A 124 -3.98 8.87 -20.51
CA THR A 124 -3.25 10.07 -20.12
C THR A 124 -4.18 11.13 -19.53
N LYS A 125 -5.39 11.31 -20.08
CA LYS A 125 -6.39 12.22 -19.50
C LYS A 125 -6.83 11.73 -18.12
N MET A 126 -7.20 10.46 -17.99
CA MET A 126 -7.63 9.90 -16.71
C MET A 126 -6.54 9.99 -15.62
N VAL A 127 -5.27 9.75 -15.96
CA VAL A 127 -4.13 9.90 -15.04
C VAL A 127 -3.98 11.36 -14.60
N ARG A 128 -4.10 12.32 -15.54
CA ARG A 128 -4.01 13.75 -15.20
C ARG A 128 -5.17 14.21 -14.33
N ASP A 129 -6.39 13.76 -14.63
CA ASP A 129 -7.57 14.08 -13.84
C ASP A 129 -7.41 13.53 -12.41
N ALA A 130 -6.98 12.27 -12.26
CA ALA A 130 -6.73 11.65 -10.95
C ALA A 130 -5.62 12.36 -10.15
N ALA A 131 -4.53 12.75 -10.81
CA ALA A 131 -3.45 13.50 -10.17
C ALA A 131 -3.91 14.89 -9.69
N SER A 132 -4.83 15.53 -10.42
CA SER A 132 -5.33 16.87 -10.10
C SER A 132 -6.37 16.85 -8.96
N SER A 133 -7.09 15.74 -8.78
CA SER A 133 -8.08 15.57 -7.71
C SER A 133 -7.48 15.15 -6.37
N GLY A 134 -6.16 15.00 -6.26
CA GLY A 134 -5.51 14.53 -5.04
C GLY A 134 -5.67 13.03 -4.78
N GLY A 135 -5.91 12.24 -5.85
CA GLY A 135 -5.84 10.78 -5.80
C GLY A 135 -4.44 10.26 -5.55
#